data_AF-A0A1R4HFH4-F1
#
_entry.id   AF-A0A1R4HFH4-F1
#
_cell.length_a   1.000
_cell.length_b   1.000
_cell.length_c   1.000
_cell.angle_alpha   90.00
_cell.angle_beta   90.00
_cell.angle_gamma   90.00
#
_symmetry.space_group_name_H-M   'P 1'
#
loop_
_entity.id
_entity.type
_entity.pdbx_description
1 polymer ?
#
loop_
_entity_poly.entity_id
_entity_poly.type
_entity_poly.pdbx_seq_one_letter_code
_entity_poly.pdbx_strand_id
1 'polypeptide(L)'
;MSALQEKVLDGELLDAVTITSMIPAKFNAVAAGLEDVKERYTGLKIAGSGDTKGYEIVRLAIADVREKRVAVEKFRKIFKQPLLDIGKAIDAEAGRITLMLESIEDPLKLEKAAVDDEKAIIKAKKEAEERALIEEEQRKIAEAIKAEAEAKAAEQAEKMRLIEAENAMLRAEQTEKDRIAKADADAAKAIADAERKKAAEELAQQRAEIAQMKAEQAAQAFKIAEQQRAIAKAAHEKADAEAKAIADEKARVEAEAKAKADKLAKDMKEKADAEAKAAQEKYVTEQAEKELAEKLALKKELEPDYAILANYAKALDLTEVMNFGAIKHPIAVAFSNEVESDVYAIIHKIKQFLGE
;
A
#
# COMPACT_ATOMS: atom_id res chain seq x y z
N MET A 1 42.38 1.18 145.55
CA MET A 1 42.03 1.03 144.12
C MET A 1 43.22 0.39 143.43
N SER A 2 43.00 -0.54 142.50
CA SER A 2 44.09 -1.25 141.83
C SER A 2 44.78 -0.32 140.83
N ALA A 3 46.10 -0.43 140.64
CA ALA A 3 46.88 0.32 139.65
C ALA A 3 46.30 0.26 138.21
N LEU A 4 45.44 -0.74 137.93
CA LEU A 4 44.67 -0.85 136.68
C LEU A 4 43.56 0.21 136.54
N GLN A 5 42.96 0.68 137.63
CA GLN A 5 41.90 1.69 137.59
C GLN A 5 42.47 3.08 137.30
N GLU A 6 43.69 3.35 137.74
CA GLU A 6 44.38 4.63 137.56
C GLU A 6 44.85 4.81 136.11
N LYS A 7 45.45 3.78 135.51
CA LYS A 7 45.89 3.81 134.10
C LYS A 7 44.77 3.94 133.06
N VAL A 8 43.57 3.48 133.37
CA VAL A 8 42.40 3.60 132.49
C VAL A 8 41.76 4.99 132.60
N LEU A 9 41.96 5.70 133.71
CA LEU A 9 41.44 7.05 133.93
C LEU A 9 42.33 8.14 133.30
N ASP A 10 43.63 7.89 133.15
CA ASP A 10 44.61 8.87 132.64
C ASP A 10 44.81 8.87 131.11
N GLY A 11 43.99 8.13 130.35
CA GLY A 11 44.03 8.17 128.88
C GLY A 11 45.26 7.53 128.23
N GLU A 12 46.10 6.82 128.99
CA GLU A 12 47.07 5.89 128.40
C GLU A 12 46.30 4.76 127.72
N LEU A 13 46.25 4.81 126.38
CA LEU A 13 45.73 3.71 125.57
C LEU A 13 46.46 2.43 125.98
N LEU A 14 45.73 1.52 126.63
CA LEU A 14 46.11 0.12 126.58
C LEU A 14 46.11 -0.26 125.11
N ASP A 15 47.28 -0.59 124.56
CA ASP A 15 47.37 -0.96 123.16
C ASP A 15 46.40 -2.12 122.85
N ALA A 16 45.92 -2.18 121.60
CA ALA A 16 44.95 -3.19 121.20
C ALA A 16 45.43 -4.63 121.50
N VAL A 17 46.75 -4.83 121.56
CA VAL A 17 47.42 -6.09 121.91
C VAL A 17 47.23 -6.43 123.41
N THR A 18 47.31 -5.44 124.29
CA THR A 18 47.12 -5.57 125.74
C THR A 18 45.65 -5.81 126.08
N ILE A 19 44.73 -5.11 125.42
CA ILE A 19 43.28 -5.37 125.58
C ILE A 19 42.94 -6.78 125.09
N THR A 20 43.46 -7.17 123.92
CA THR A 20 43.19 -8.49 123.32
C THR A 20 43.78 -9.65 124.14
N SER A 21 44.90 -9.45 124.85
CA SER A 21 45.52 -10.49 125.69
C SER A 21 44.95 -10.54 127.11
N MET A 22 44.51 -9.41 127.69
CA MET A 22 43.94 -9.36 129.04
C MET A 22 42.52 -9.90 129.13
N ILE A 23 41.71 -9.73 128.08
CA ILE A 23 40.31 -10.19 128.06
C ILE A 23 40.25 -11.72 128.23
N PRO A 24 40.93 -12.55 127.42
CA PRO A 24 40.95 -13.99 127.62
C PRO A 24 41.48 -14.36 129.01
N ALA A 25 42.54 -13.71 129.51
CA ALA A 25 43.15 -14.06 130.79
C ALA A 25 42.18 -13.93 131.99
N LYS A 26 41.36 -12.87 132.06
CA LYS A 26 40.40 -12.69 133.17
C LYS A 26 39.20 -13.62 133.07
N PHE A 27 38.68 -13.86 131.87
CA PHE A 27 37.58 -14.81 131.68
C PHE A 27 38.06 -16.26 131.87
N ASN A 28 39.28 -16.60 131.44
CA ASN A 28 39.91 -17.90 131.65
C ASN A 28 40.15 -18.18 133.13
N ALA A 29 40.49 -17.17 133.94
CA ALA A 29 40.62 -17.33 135.38
C ALA A 29 39.28 -17.69 136.07
N VAL A 30 38.17 -17.11 135.61
CA VAL A 30 36.83 -17.50 136.08
C VAL A 30 36.47 -18.91 135.57
N ALA A 31 36.79 -19.22 134.32
CA ALA A 31 36.52 -20.52 133.70
C ALA A 31 37.29 -21.67 134.39
N ALA A 32 38.55 -21.45 134.79
CA ALA A 32 39.37 -22.45 135.48
C ALA A 32 38.77 -22.88 136.83
N GLY A 33 38.06 -21.98 137.51
CA GLY A 33 37.37 -22.29 138.77
C GLY A 33 35.98 -22.91 138.60
N LEU A 34 35.48 -23.09 137.36
CA LEU A 34 34.13 -23.62 137.14
C LEU A 34 34.02 -25.11 137.46
N GLU A 35 35.05 -25.91 137.16
CA GLU A 35 35.00 -27.34 137.48
C GLU A 35 35.03 -27.56 138.99
N ASP A 36 35.82 -26.78 139.75
CA ASP A 36 35.80 -26.77 141.22
C ASP A 36 34.42 -26.38 141.78
N VAL A 37 33.81 -25.32 141.24
CA VAL A 37 32.47 -24.86 141.67
C VAL A 37 31.43 -25.94 141.38
N LYS A 38 31.54 -26.58 140.22
CA LYS A 38 30.67 -27.67 139.80
C LYS A 38 30.87 -28.89 140.70
N GLU A 39 32.10 -29.32 140.95
CA GLU A 39 32.40 -30.45 141.84
C GLU A 39 31.89 -30.20 143.26
N ARG A 40 32.12 -29.00 143.81
CA ARG A 40 31.72 -28.64 145.19
C ARG A 40 30.21 -28.57 145.38
N TYR A 41 29.46 -28.16 144.35
CA TYR A 41 28.03 -27.86 144.51
C TYR A 41 27.10 -28.85 143.79
N THR A 42 27.62 -29.69 142.89
CA THR A 42 26.82 -30.72 142.23
C THR A 42 26.42 -31.80 143.24
N GLY A 43 25.12 -32.11 143.28
CA GLY A 43 24.59 -33.14 144.18
C GLY A 43 24.21 -32.66 145.58
N LEU A 44 24.44 -31.37 145.90
CA LEU A 44 23.86 -30.76 147.11
C LEU A 44 22.33 -30.87 147.06
N LYS A 45 21.75 -31.45 148.12
CA LYS A 45 20.31 -31.64 148.28
C LYS A 45 19.91 -31.28 149.69
N ILE A 46 18.69 -30.75 149.84
CA ILE A 46 18.07 -30.48 151.13
C ILE A 46 17.16 -31.68 151.44
N ALA A 47 17.35 -32.33 152.59
CA ALA A 47 16.67 -33.59 152.89
C ALA A 47 15.17 -33.43 153.24
N GLY A 48 14.72 -32.21 153.57
CA GLY A 48 13.33 -31.89 153.90
C GLY A 48 13.20 -30.54 154.61
N SER A 49 11.98 -30.14 154.96
CA SER A 49 11.68 -28.81 155.55
C SER A 49 12.29 -28.56 156.94
N GLY A 50 12.77 -29.60 157.63
CA GLY A 50 13.51 -29.48 158.90
C GLY A 50 15.04 -29.39 158.76
N ASP A 51 15.58 -29.53 157.55
CA ASP A 51 17.03 -29.55 157.28
C ASP A 51 17.59 -28.13 157.09
N THR A 52 17.69 -27.41 158.21
CA THR A 52 18.19 -26.02 158.25
C THR A 52 19.65 -25.91 157.84
N LYS A 53 20.47 -26.95 158.07
CA LYS A 53 21.89 -26.98 157.69
C LYS A 53 22.06 -27.18 156.19
N GLY A 54 21.36 -28.14 155.58
CA GLY A 54 21.38 -28.36 154.14
C GLY A 54 20.88 -27.14 153.37
N TYR A 55 19.84 -26.46 153.88
CA TYR A 55 19.35 -25.21 153.31
C TYR A 55 20.42 -24.12 153.29
N GLU A 56 21.13 -23.89 154.40
CA GLU A 56 22.15 -22.84 154.47
C GLU A 56 23.34 -23.12 153.56
N ILE A 57 23.76 -24.39 153.44
CA ILE A 57 24.82 -24.80 152.51
C ILE A 57 24.43 -24.50 151.06
N VAL A 58 23.22 -24.88 150.64
CA VAL A 58 22.72 -24.59 149.29
C VAL A 58 22.56 -23.09 149.05
N ARG A 59 22.09 -22.33 150.05
CA ARG A 59 21.95 -20.87 149.96
C ARG A 59 23.30 -20.20 149.70
N LEU A 60 24.34 -20.60 150.43
CA LEU A 60 25.70 -20.07 150.26
C LEU A 60 26.30 -20.48 148.90
N ALA A 61 26.08 -21.72 148.45
CA ALA A 61 26.50 -22.17 147.12
C ALA A 61 25.85 -21.34 146.00
N ILE A 62 24.54 -21.07 146.09
CA ILE A 62 23.84 -20.19 145.13
C ILE A 62 24.42 -18.76 145.17
N ALA A 63 24.73 -18.25 146.35
CA ALA A 63 25.33 -16.92 146.50
C ALA A 63 26.70 -16.84 145.82
N ASP A 64 27.58 -17.83 146.02
CA ASP A 64 28.90 -17.87 145.37
C ASP A 64 28.79 -17.98 143.84
N VAL A 65 27.94 -18.87 143.32
CA VAL A 65 27.71 -18.99 141.86
C VAL A 65 27.19 -17.68 141.29
N ARG A 66 26.25 -17.02 141.99
CA ARG A 66 25.73 -15.71 141.58
C ARG A 66 26.83 -14.65 141.59
N GLU A 67 27.70 -14.62 142.59
CA GLU A 67 28.81 -13.68 142.68
C GLU A 67 29.77 -13.84 141.49
N LYS A 68 30.15 -15.08 141.15
CA LYS A 68 30.99 -15.37 139.97
C LYS A 68 30.32 -14.92 138.67
N ARG A 69 29.01 -15.16 138.51
CA ARG A 69 28.24 -14.67 137.34
C ARG A 69 28.24 -13.14 137.25
N VAL A 70 28.08 -12.46 138.38
CA VAL A 70 28.12 -10.98 138.43
C VAL A 70 29.51 -10.46 138.07
N ALA A 71 30.59 -11.14 138.50
CA ALA A 71 31.96 -10.78 138.15
C ALA A 71 32.21 -10.85 136.63
N VAL A 72 31.70 -11.89 135.95
CA VAL A 72 31.78 -12.03 134.47
C VAL A 72 31.15 -10.83 133.77
N GLU A 73 29.93 -10.45 134.15
CA GLU A 73 29.25 -9.30 133.54
C GLU A 73 29.96 -7.97 133.86
N LYS A 74 30.52 -7.84 135.06
CA LYS A 74 31.32 -6.67 135.45
C LYS A 74 32.57 -6.55 134.58
N PHE A 75 33.30 -7.64 134.36
CA PHE A 75 34.46 -7.63 133.47
C PHE A 75 34.07 -7.31 132.02
N ARG A 76 32.98 -7.91 131.50
CA ARG A 76 32.46 -7.57 130.17
C ARG A 76 32.21 -6.08 130.01
N LYS A 77 31.54 -5.45 130.99
CA LYS A 77 31.26 -4.00 130.94
C LYS A 77 32.53 -3.16 131.00
N ILE A 78 33.45 -3.48 131.92
CA ILE A 78 34.73 -2.76 132.08
C ILE A 78 35.54 -2.77 130.78
N PHE A 79 35.65 -3.92 130.11
CA PHE A 79 36.43 -4.01 128.87
C PHE A 79 35.71 -3.46 127.64
N LYS A 80 34.37 -3.55 127.58
CA LYS A 80 33.60 -3.09 126.42
C LYS A 80 33.40 -1.56 126.42
N GLN A 81 33.27 -0.94 127.59
CA GLN A 81 32.94 0.48 127.69
C GLN A 81 33.98 1.40 127.02
N PRO A 82 35.30 1.26 127.26
CA PRO A 82 36.31 2.08 126.59
C PRO A 82 36.27 1.97 125.06
N LEU A 83 36.02 0.77 124.52
CA LEU A 83 35.93 0.57 123.07
C LEU A 83 34.72 1.29 122.46
N LEU A 84 33.58 1.31 123.16
CA LEU A 84 32.40 2.06 122.74
C LEU A 84 32.63 3.57 122.79
N ASP A 85 33.35 4.05 123.80
CA ASP A 85 33.65 5.47 123.96
C ASP A 85 34.64 5.95 122.89
N ILE A 86 35.65 5.13 122.54
CA ILE A 86 36.53 5.38 121.39
C ILE A 86 35.74 5.45 120.08
N GLY A 87 34.84 4.49 119.83
CA GLY A 87 34.01 4.49 118.62
C GLY A 87 33.19 5.77 118.47
N LYS A 88 32.53 6.21 119.55
CA LYS A 88 31.78 7.48 119.57
C LYS A 88 32.67 8.70 119.31
N ALA A 89 33.88 8.71 119.85
CA ALA A 89 34.82 9.81 119.64
C ALA A 89 35.28 9.89 118.17
N ILE A 90 35.55 8.74 117.54
CA ILE A 90 35.88 8.66 116.11
C ILE A 90 34.72 9.18 115.26
N ASP A 91 33.50 8.71 115.51
CA ASP A 91 32.32 9.12 114.74
C ASP A 91 32.05 10.63 114.89
N ALA A 92 32.21 11.16 116.10
CA ALA A 92 32.05 12.59 116.37
C ALA A 92 33.09 13.44 115.63
N GLU A 93 34.37 13.02 115.64
CA GLU A 93 35.44 13.73 114.96
C GLU A 93 35.31 13.64 113.44
N ALA A 94 34.92 12.48 112.90
CA ALA A 94 34.61 12.31 111.48
C ALA A 94 33.47 13.25 111.07
N GLY A 95 32.38 13.30 111.84
CA GLY A 95 31.27 14.22 111.58
C GLY A 95 31.69 15.69 111.63
N ARG A 96 32.53 16.07 112.59
CA ARG A 96 33.09 17.43 112.68
C ARG A 96 33.90 17.80 111.43
N ILE A 97 34.76 16.89 110.97
CA ILE A 97 35.60 17.09 109.78
C ILE A 97 34.73 17.14 108.52
N THR A 98 33.76 16.24 108.37
CA THR A 98 32.81 16.25 107.25
C THR A 98 32.07 17.58 107.15
N LEU A 99 31.52 18.07 108.27
CA LEU A 99 30.83 19.36 108.30
C LEU A 99 31.75 20.52 107.87
N MET A 100 33.02 20.50 108.30
CA MET A 100 33.99 21.51 107.89
C MET A 100 34.28 21.43 106.38
N LEU A 101 34.42 20.23 105.82
CA LEU A 101 34.64 20.04 104.40
C LEU A 101 33.43 20.49 103.58
N GLU A 102 32.21 20.12 104.00
CA GLU A 102 30.96 20.55 103.36
C GLU A 102 30.82 22.08 103.37
N SER A 103 31.16 22.74 104.49
CA SER A 103 31.15 24.21 104.58
C SER A 103 32.09 24.92 103.60
N ILE A 104 33.10 24.21 103.10
CA ILE A 104 34.03 24.69 102.06
C ILE A 104 33.54 24.28 100.66
N GLU A 105 33.05 23.05 100.51
CA GLU A 105 32.62 22.50 99.22
C GLU A 105 31.34 23.16 98.70
N ASP A 106 30.37 23.42 99.57
CA ASP A 106 29.07 23.99 99.20
C ASP A 106 29.18 25.38 98.54
N PRO A 107 29.91 26.37 99.09
CA PRO A 107 30.09 27.65 98.39
C PRO A 107 30.86 27.49 97.07
N LEU A 108 31.81 26.57 96.96
CA LEU A 108 32.52 26.31 95.70
C LEU A 108 31.59 25.71 94.64
N LYS A 109 30.68 24.81 95.02
CA LYS A 109 29.64 24.28 94.13
C LYS A 109 28.71 25.38 93.63
N LEU A 110 28.28 26.27 94.52
CA LEU A 110 27.42 27.40 94.16
C LEU A 110 28.11 28.36 93.20
N GLU A 111 29.38 28.70 93.45
CA GLU A 111 30.16 29.58 92.57
C GLU A 111 30.35 28.95 91.19
N LYS A 112 30.70 27.65 91.14
CA LYS A 112 30.81 26.91 89.89
C LYS A 112 29.48 26.92 89.12
N ALA A 113 28.36 26.68 89.80
CA ALA A 113 27.04 26.68 89.17
C ALA A 113 26.69 28.05 88.59
N ALA A 114 26.96 29.13 89.32
CA ALA A 114 26.72 30.50 88.84
C ALA A 114 27.51 30.81 87.56
N VAL A 115 28.78 30.42 87.50
CA VAL A 115 29.62 30.60 86.31
C VAL A 115 29.15 29.75 85.13
N ASP A 116 28.73 28.51 85.38
CA ASP A 116 28.23 27.62 84.32
C ASP A 116 26.90 28.14 83.75
N ASP A 117 26.01 28.66 84.60
CA ASP A 117 24.75 29.29 84.19
C ASP A 117 24.99 30.57 83.37
N GLU A 118 25.94 31.42 83.79
CA GLU A 118 26.31 32.62 83.03
C GLU A 118 26.88 32.25 81.65
N LYS A 119 27.76 31.25 81.58
CA LYS A 119 28.28 30.74 80.30
C LYS A 119 27.16 30.19 79.41
N ALA A 120 26.20 29.49 79.99
CA ALA A 120 25.05 28.98 79.24
C ALA A 120 24.20 30.12 78.67
N ILE A 121 23.93 31.18 79.45
CA ILE A 121 23.21 32.36 78.99
C ILE A 121 23.98 33.09 77.87
N ILE A 122 25.29 33.30 78.03
CA ILE A 122 26.12 33.95 77.02
C ILE A 122 26.12 33.14 75.73
N LYS A 123 26.27 31.81 75.82
CA LYS A 123 26.24 30.92 74.66
C LYS A 123 24.87 30.97 73.96
N ALA A 124 23.77 30.89 74.71
CA ALA A 124 22.42 30.96 74.17
C ALA A 124 22.14 32.31 73.47
N LYS A 125 22.62 33.43 74.04
CA LYS A 125 22.50 34.75 73.41
C LYS A 125 23.28 34.82 72.10
N LYS A 126 24.53 34.35 72.07
CA LYS A 126 25.35 34.33 70.84
C LYS A 126 24.70 33.47 69.75
N GLU A 127 24.19 32.29 70.11
CA GLU A 127 23.49 31.41 69.17
C GLU A 127 22.19 32.03 68.65
N ALA A 128 21.46 32.76 69.49
CA ALA A 128 20.26 33.48 69.07
C ALA A 128 20.59 34.67 68.14
N GLU A 129 21.65 35.43 68.44
CA GLU A 129 22.14 36.53 67.60
C GLU A 129 22.62 36.00 66.24
N GLU A 130 23.41 34.92 66.21
CA GLU A 130 23.87 34.30 64.96
C GLU A 130 22.70 33.76 64.13
N ARG A 131 21.73 33.09 64.77
CA ARG A 131 20.50 32.65 64.08
C ARG A 131 19.71 33.81 63.51
N ALA A 132 19.57 34.91 64.26
CA ALA A 132 18.86 36.10 63.79
C ALA A 132 19.56 36.75 62.59
N LEU A 133 20.89 36.80 62.57
CA LEU A 133 21.67 37.31 61.43
C LEU A 133 21.47 36.42 60.20
N ILE A 134 21.55 35.09 60.37
CA ILE A 134 21.33 34.13 59.28
C ILE A 134 19.89 34.25 58.74
N GLU A 135 18.90 34.36 59.62
CA GLU A 135 17.49 34.50 59.22
C GLU A 135 17.23 35.82 58.47
N GLU A 136 17.83 36.92 58.93
CA GLU A 136 17.74 38.21 58.24
C GLU A 136 18.40 38.16 56.84
N GLU A 137 19.57 37.53 56.72
CA GLU A 137 20.24 37.32 55.44
C GLU A 137 19.41 36.44 54.50
N GLN A 138 18.88 35.33 55.00
CA GLN A 138 17.98 34.45 54.24
C GLN A 138 16.72 35.17 53.77
N ARG A 139 16.14 36.04 54.62
CA ARG A 139 14.99 36.87 54.23
C ARG A 139 15.35 37.82 53.10
N LYS A 140 16.50 38.51 53.19
CA LYS A 140 16.97 39.42 52.13
C LYS A 140 17.22 38.68 50.81
N ILE A 141 17.82 37.49 50.86
CA ILE A 141 18.05 36.65 49.68
C ILE A 141 16.71 36.22 49.07
N ALA A 142 15.75 35.76 49.88
CA ALA A 142 14.44 35.36 49.42
C ALA A 142 13.65 36.52 48.78
N GLU A 143 13.70 37.70 49.39
CA GLU A 143 13.10 38.93 48.83
C GLU A 143 13.75 39.33 47.50
N ALA A 144 15.08 39.25 47.40
CA ALA A 144 15.80 39.53 46.15
C ALA A 144 15.44 38.55 45.03
N ILE A 145 15.40 37.25 45.32
CA ILE A 145 14.98 36.20 44.36
C ILE A 145 13.55 36.45 43.89
N LYS A 146 12.64 36.78 44.82
CA LYS A 146 11.25 37.07 44.49
C LYS A 146 11.13 38.31 43.59
N ALA A 147 11.84 39.40 43.92
CA ALA A 147 11.84 40.62 43.12
C ALA A 147 12.42 40.37 41.70
N GLU A 148 13.49 39.58 41.58
CA GLU A 148 14.06 39.21 40.28
C GLU A 148 13.09 38.36 39.45
N ALA A 149 12.39 37.41 40.08
CA ALA A 149 11.39 36.58 39.41
C ALA A 149 10.20 37.42 38.92
N GLU A 150 9.72 38.36 39.74
CA GLU A 150 8.66 39.29 39.35
C GLU A 150 9.08 40.22 38.20
N ALA A 151 10.31 40.74 38.23
CA ALA A 151 10.85 41.56 37.15
C ALA A 151 10.96 40.77 35.83
N LYS A 152 11.48 39.54 35.88
CA LYS A 152 11.55 38.64 34.71
C LYS A 152 10.16 38.30 34.17
N ALA A 153 9.19 38.03 35.04
CA ALA A 153 7.82 37.75 34.64
C ALA A 153 7.16 38.97 33.96
N ALA A 154 7.39 40.18 34.49
CA ALA A 154 6.91 41.42 33.88
C ALA A 154 7.53 41.66 32.49
N GLU A 155 8.84 41.48 32.36
CA GLU A 155 9.55 41.62 31.08
C GLU A 155 9.04 40.60 30.04
N GLN A 156 8.82 39.35 30.45
CA GLN A 156 8.25 38.32 29.59
C GLN A 156 6.82 38.65 29.15
N ALA A 157 5.99 39.15 30.07
CA ALA A 157 4.63 39.57 29.75
C ALA A 157 4.60 40.74 28.75
N GLU A 158 5.51 41.71 28.89
CA GLU A 158 5.66 42.81 27.93
C GLU A 158 6.11 42.32 26.56
N LYS A 159 7.13 41.45 26.51
CA LYS A 159 7.59 40.83 25.26
C LYS A 159 6.48 40.07 24.55
N MET A 160 5.69 39.28 25.29
CA MET A 160 4.54 38.56 24.73
C MET A 160 3.47 39.51 24.18
N ARG A 161 3.20 40.63 24.86
CA ARG A 161 2.28 41.66 24.36
C ARG A 161 2.77 42.31 23.07
N LEU A 162 4.06 42.61 22.96
CA LEU A 162 4.64 43.18 21.74
C LEU A 162 4.56 42.19 20.57
N ILE A 163 4.90 40.92 20.80
CA ILE A 163 4.79 39.86 19.79
C ILE A 163 3.33 39.66 19.36
N GLU A 164 2.38 39.70 20.29
CA GLU A 164 0.96 39.58 19.98
C GLU A 164 0.46 40.77 19.15
N ALA A 165 0.88 41.99 19.50
CA ALA A 165 0.55 43.20 18.74
C ALA A 165 1.15 43.17 17.32
N GLU A 166 2.41 42.74 17.18
CA GLU A 166 3.07 42.59 15.87
C GLU A 166 2.36 41.53 15.01
N ASN A 167 2.04 40.37 15.59
CA ASN A 167 1.30 39.32 14.90
C ASN A 167 -0.10 39.78 14.48
N ALA A 168 -0.76 40.62 15.29
CA ALA A 168 -2.06 41.20 14.94
C ALA A 168 -1.94 42.16 13.75
N MET A 169 -0.89 43.00 13.71
CA MET A 169 -0.62 43.88 12.56
C MET A 169 -0.31 43.09 11.29
N LEU A 170 0.53 42.06 11.37
CA LEU A 170 0.84 41.19 10.23
C LEU A 170 -0.41 40.50 9.69
N ARG A 171 -1.27 39.98 10.58
CA ARG A 171 -2.56 39.40 10.16
C ARG A 171 -3.45 40.42 9.47
N ALA A 172 -3.55 41.65 10.00
CA ALA A 172 -4.34 42.71 9.39
C ALA A 172 -3.80 43.08 7.99
N GLU A 173 -2.49 43.23 7.84
CA GLU A 173 -1.84 43.48 6.56
C GLU A 173 -2.14 42.36 5.56
N GLN A 174 -2.06 41.11 6.01
CA GLN A 174 -2.29 39.94 5.17
C GLN A 174 -3.76 39.85 4.71
N THR A 175 -4.71 40.15 5.61
CA THR A 175 -6.13 40.24 5.22
C THR A 175 -6.40 41.33 4.20
N GLU A 176 -5.70 42.48 4.27
CA GLU A 176 -5.86 43.53 3.26
C GLU A 176 -5.22 43.13 1.93
N LYS A 177 -4.05 42.48 1.94
CA LYS A 177 -3.44 41.91 0.73
C LYS A 177 -4.35 40.89 0.07
N ASP A 178 -4.97 40.00 0.84
CA ASP A 178 -5.90 39.00 0.32
C ASP A 178 -7.16 39.67 -0.26
N ARG A 179 -7.66 40.74 0.36
CA ARG A 179 -8.79 41.52 -0.14
C ARG A 179 -8.46 42.19 -1.48
N ILE A 180 -7.28 42.80 -1.60
CA ILE A 180 -6.80 43.41 -2.84
C ILE A 180 -6.63 42.34 -3.92
N ALA A 181 -5.95 41.23 -3.63
CA ALA A 181 -5.75 40.14 -4.58
C ALA A 181 -7.07 39.54 -5.07
N LYS A 182 -8.07 39.42 -4.19
CA LYS A 182 -9.42 38.98 -4.57
C LYS A 182 -10.12 40.00 -5.47
N ALA A 183 -10.05 41.28 -5.14
CA ALA A 183 -10.62 42.34 -5.97
C ALA A 183 -9.99 42.37 -7.37
N ASP A 184 -8.66 42.22 -7.45
CA ASP A 184 -7.93 42.15 -8.72
C ASP A 184 -8.32 40.90 -9.53
N ALA A 185 -8.46 39.75 -8.88
CA ALA A 185 -8.90 38.52 -9.53
C ALA A 185 -10.34 38.61 -10.05
N ASP A 186 -11.24 39.23 -9.28
CA ASP A 186 -12.63 39.45 -9.68
C ASP A 186 -12.71 40.46 -10.84
N ALA A 187 -11.89 41.53 -10.82
CA ALA A 187 -11.78 42.48 -11.93
C ALA A 187 -11.24 41.82 -13.20
N ALA A 188 -10.20 40.99 -13.09
CA ALA A 188 -9.64 40.24 -14.23
C ALA A 188 -10.65 39.27 -14.84
N LYS A 189 -11.45 38.58 -14.01
CA LYS A 189 -12.55 37.74 -14.49
C LYS A 189 -13.62 38.55 -15.22
N ALA A 190 -14.03 39.69 -14.68
CA ALA A 190 -15.02 40.55 -15.32
C ALA A 190 -14.55 41.05 -16.69
N ILE A 191 -13.26 41.41 -16.83
CA ILE A 191 -12.65 41.79 -18.11
C ILE A 191 -12.67 40.60 -19.08
N ALA A 192 -12.20 39.43 -18.65
CA ALA A 192 -12.15 38.24 -19.50
C ALA A 192 -13.55 37.78 -19.96
N ASP A 193 -14.56 37.87 -19.09
CA ASP A 193 -15.94 37.54 -19.44
C ASP A 193 -16.54 38.57 -20.41
N ALA A 194 -16.22 39.86 -20.25
CA ALA A 194 -16.62 40.90 -21.19
C ALA A 194 -15.96 40.70 -22.58
N GLU A 195 -14.68 40.34 -22.63
CA GLU A 195 -13.98 40.01 -23.88
C GLU A 195 -14.55 38.77 -24.56
N ARG A 196 -14.83 37.71 -23.79
CA ARG A 196 -15.49 36.50 -24.32
C ARG A 196 -16.85 36.82 -24.90
N LYS A 197 -17.64 37.67 -24.23
CA LYS A 197 -18.95 38.08 -24.72
C LYS A 197 -18.84 38.87 -26.03
N LYS A 198 -17.92 39.84 -26.11
CA LYS A 198 -17.65 40.58 -27.34
C LYS A 198 -17.20 39.66 -28.48
N ALA A 199 -16.25 38.76 -28.22
CA ALA A 199 -15.77 37.81 -29.22
C ALA A 199 -16.87 36.84 -29.68
N ALA A 200 -17.75 36.41 -28.78
CA ALA A 200 -18.90 35.57 -29.12
C ALA A 200 -19.93 36.33 -29.97
N GLU A 201 -20.19 37.60 -29.66
CA GLU A 201 -21.06 38.48 -30.45
C GLU A 201 -20.48 38.72 -31.86
N GLU A 202 -19.20 39.03 -31.98
CA GLU A 202 -18.51 39.18 -33.27
C GLU A 202 -18.54 37.88 -34.10
N LEU A 203 -18.25 36.73 -33.47
CA LEU A 203 -18.30 35.44 -34.15
C LEU A 203 -19.73 35.10 -34.61
N ALA A 204 -20.74 35.46 -33.83
CA ALA A 204 -22.15 35.27 -34.20
C ALA A 204 -22.53 36.16 -35.39
N GLN A 205 -22.08 37.43 -35.41
CA GLN A 205 -22.27 38.33 -36.55
C GLN A 205 -21.59 37.81 -37.81
N GLN A 206 -20.32 37.41 -37.72
CA GLN A 206 -19.60 36.82 -38.86
C GLN A 206 -20.29 35.56 -39.38
N ARG A 207 -20.79 34.69 -38.50
CA ARG A 207 -21.55 33.49 -38.91
C ARG A 207 -22.87 33.86 -39.59
N ALA A 208 -23.56 34.88 -39.12
CA ALA A 208 -24.79 35.36 -39.73
C ALA A 208 -24.54 35.96 -41.13
N GLU A 209 -23.49 36.76 -41.29
CA GLU A 209 -23.08 37.32 -42.58
C GLU A 209 -22.66 36.22 -43.57
N ILE A 210 -21.83 35.26 -43.13
CA ILE A 210 -21.43 34.11 -43.96
C ILE A 210 -22.65 33.27 -44.35
N ALA A 211 -23.61 33.08 -43.44
CA ALA A 211 -24.84 32.35 -43.74
C ALA A 211 -25.72 33.09 -44.75
N GLN A 212 -25.85 34.42 -44.64
CA GLN A 212 -26.56 35.24 -45.63
C GLN A 212 -25.87 35.17 -47.00
N MET A 213 -24.54 35.36 -47.04
CA MET A 213 -23.77 35.27 -48.28
C MET A 213 -23.91 33.89 -48.93
N LYS A 214 -23.85 32.80 -48.14
CA LYS A 214 -24.08 31.43 -48.64
C LYS A 214 -25.51 31.22 -49.13
N ALA A 215 -26.51 31.75 -48.44
CA ALA A 215 -27.91 31.66 -48.85
C ALA A 215 -28.16 32.41 -50.17
N GLU A 216 -27.57 33.61 -50.32
CA GLU A 216 -27.62 34.38 -51.56
C GLU A 216 -26.89 33.65 -52.70
N GLN A 217 -25.69 33.11 -52.47
CA GLN A 217 -24.97 32.30 -53.44
C GLN A 217 -25.74 31.04 -53.85
N ALA A 218 -26.38 30.36 -52.89
CA ALA A 218 -27.22 29.19 -53.18
C ALA A 218 -28.46 29.56 -54.00
N ALA A 219 -29.11 30.70 -53.70
CA ALA A 219 -30.24 31.20 -54.47
C ALA A 219 -29.84 31.62 -55.90
N GLN A 220 -28.66 32.25 -56.06
CA GLN A 220 -28.10 32.57 -57.37
C GLN A 220 -27.73 31.31 -58.14
N ALA A 221 -27.09 30.32 -57.50
CA ALA A 221 -26.75 29.04 -58.10
C ALA A 221 -28.01 28.27 -58.53
N PHE A 222 -29.09 28.32 -57.75
CA PHE A 222 -30.37 27.73 -58.12
C PHE A 222 -30.96 28.38 -59.37
N LYS A 223 -30.96 29.71 -59.46
CA LYS A 223 -31.41 30.45 -60.66
C LYS A 223 -30.56 30.12 -61.89
N ILE A 224 -29.24 30.05 -61.73
CA ILE A 224 -28.31 29.67 -62.82
C ILE A 224 -28.57 28.23 -63.26
N ALA A 225 -28.76 27.29 -62.33
CA ALA A 225 -29.03 25.89 -62.63
C ALA A 225 -30.39 25.71 -63.33
N GLU A 226 -31.41 26.49 -62.95
CA GLU A 226 -32.72 26.51 -63.61
C GLU A 226 -32.62 27.05 -65.05
N GLN A 227 -31.89 28.16 -65.25
CA GLN A 227 -31.61 28.70 -66.57
C GLN A 227 -30.84 27.70 -67.45
N GLN A 228 -29.82 27.04 -66.89
CA GLN A 228 -29.06 26.01 -67.60
C GLN A 228 -29.91 24.79 -67.95
N ARG A 229 -30.83 24.37 -67.08
CA ARG A 229 -31.79 23.29 -67.38
C ARG A 229 -32.75 23.68 -68.48
N ALA A 230 -33.24 24.92 -68.51
CA ALA A 230 -34.11 25.42 -69.57
C ALA A 230 -33.37 25.47 -70.92
N ILE A 231 -32.11 25.95 -70.93
CA ILE A 231 -31.26 25.96 -72.13
C ILE A 231 -30.96 24.52 -72.59
N ALA A 232 -30.62 23.61 -71.67
CA ALA A 232 -30.35 22.22 -71.99
C ALA A 232 -31.58 21.49 -72.54
N LYS A 233 -32.77 21.76 -72.00
CA LYS A 233 -34.03 21.20 -72.51
C LYS A 233 -34.35 21.71 -73.91
N ALA A 234 -34.20 23.01 -74.15
CA ALA A 234 -34.37 23.61 -75.48
C ALA A 234 -33.34 23.08 -76.49
N ALA A 235 -32.10 22.84 -76.06
CA ALA A 235 -31.06 22.24 -76.90
C ALA A 235 -31.36 20.76 -77.21
N HIS A 236 -31.84 19.99 -76.24
CA HIS A 236 -32.23 18.59 -76.43
C HIS A 236 -33.43 18.46 -77.37
N GLU A 237 -34.46 19.30 -77.21
CA GLU A 237 -35.63 19.33 -78.11
C GLU A 237 -35.23 19.71 -79.55
N LYS A 238 -34.29 20.64 -79.72
CA LYS A 238 -33.75 21.01 -81.04
C LYS A 238 -32.91 19.88 -81.65
N ALA A 239 -32.08 19.21 -80.84
CA ALA A 239 -31.28 18.07 -81.27
C ALA A 239 -32.15 16.85 -81.64
N ASP A 240 -33.22 16.58 -80.90
CA ASP A 240 -34.18 15.52 -81.22
C ASP A 240 -34.96 15.81 -82.51
N ALA A 241 -35.33 17.08 -82.74
CA ALA A 241 -35.98 17.50 -83.99
C ALA A 241 -35.03 17.40 -85.20
N GLU A 242 -33.75 17.79 -85.04
CA GLU A 242 -32.72 17.62 -86.08
C GLU A 242 -32.40 16.14 -86.33
N ALA A 243 -32.30 15.31 -85.28
CA ALA A 243 -32.07 13.88 -85.41
C ALA A 243 -33.23 13.17 -86.13
N LYS A 244 -34.48 13.58 -85.87
CA LYS A 244 -35.66 13.07 -86.56
C LYS A 244 -35.69 13.48 -88.03
N ALA A 245 -35.35 14.74 -88.34
CA ALA A 245 -35.25 15.21 -89.73
C ALA A 245 -34.14 14.48 -90.52
N ILE A 246 -32.99 14.21 -89.89
CA ILE A 246 -31.89 13.45 -90.49
C ILE A 246 -32.27 11.97 -90.69
N ALA A 247 -33.01 11.37 -89.75
CA ALA A 247 -33.51 10.00 -89.87
C ALA A 247 -34.54 9.87 -91.01
N ASP A 248 -35.47 10.82 -91.13
CA ASP A 248 -36.49 10.85 -92.18
C ASP A 248 -35.86 11.07 -93.58
N GLU A 249 -34.81 11.92 -93.68
CA GLU A 249 -34.04 12.12 -94.92
C GLU A 249 -33.24 10.85 -95.28
N LYS A 250 -32.58 10.20 -94.32
CA LYS A 250 -31.87 8.93 -94.54
C LYS A 250 -32.81 7.81 -95.00
N ALA A 251 -33.99 7.70 -94.40
CA ALA A 251 -34.99 6.70 -94.79
C ALA A 251 -35.49 6.94 -96.23
N ARG A 252 -35.63 8.20 -96.66
CA ARG A 252 -36.01 8.54 -98.04
C ARG A 252 -34.91 8.20 -99.05
N VAL A 253 -33.66 8.53 -98.73
CA VAL A 253 -32.49 8.23 -99.59
C VAL A 253 -32.25 6.72 -99.69
N GLU A 254 -32.44 5.97 -98.60
CA GLU A 254 -32.25 4.51 -98.58
C GLU A 254 -33.39 3.77 -99.32
N ALA A 255 -34.63 4.27 -99.24
CA ALA A 255 -35.75 3.77 -100.04
C ALA A 255 -35.55 4.05 -101.54
N GLU A 256 -35.01 5.21 -101.90
CA GLU A 256 -34.72 5.58 -103.30
C GLU A 256 -33.51 4.82 -103.88
N ALA A 257 -32.50 4.53 -103.05
CA ALA A 257 -31.35 3.70 -103.41
C ALA A 257 -31.75 2.22 -103.60
N LYS A 258 -32.61 1.68 -102.73
CA LYS A 258 -33.13 0.31 -102.84
C LYS A 258 -34.02 0.14 -104.08
N ALA A 259 -34.87 1.12 -104.39
CA ALA A 259 -35.69 1.11 -105.60
C ALA A 259 -34.85 1.22 -106.90
N LYS A 260 -33.73 1.94 -106.90
CA LYS A 260 -32.78 2.00 -108.02
C LYS A 260 -31.95 0.72 -108.15
N ALA A 261 -31.53 0.12 -107.04
CA ALA A 261 -30.79 -1.14 -107.03
C ALA A 261 -31.64 -2.33 -107.52
N ASP A 262 -32.92 -2.41 -107.11
CA ASP A 262 -33.83 -3.48 -107.54
C ASP A 262 -34.18 -3.38 -109.05
N LYS A 263 -34.23 -2.15 -109.60
CA LYS A 263 -34.40 -1.93 -111.05
C LYS A 263 -33.16 -2.34 -111.85
N LEU A 264 -31.97 -1.97 -111.37
CA LEU A 264 -30.70 -2.32 -112.03
C LEU A 264 -30.42 -3.83 -111.99
N ALA A 265 -30.73 -4.49 -110.87
CA ALA A 265 -30.55 -5.94 -110.73
C ALA A 265 -31.48 -6.75 -111.64
N LYS A 266 -32.69 -6.24 -111.91
CA LYS A 266 -33.65 -6.87 -112.83
C LYS A 266 -33.21 -6.71 -114.29
N ASP A 267 -32.77 -5.51 -114.68
CA ASP A 267 -32.29 -5.23 -116.04
C ASP A 267 -30.98 -5.96 -116.37
N MET A 268 -30.07 -6.14 -115.40
CA MET A 268 -28.83 -6.89 -115.63
C MET A 268 -29.05 -8.40 -115.73
N LYS A 269 -30.06 -8.95 -115.02
CA LYS A 269 -30.39 -10.38 -115.10
C LYS A 269 -31.05 -10.74 -116.44
N GLU A 270 -31.95 -9.90 -116.95
CA GLU A 270 -32.58 -10.10 -118.26
C GLU A 270 -31.59 -9.96 -119.42
N LYS A 271 -30.57 -9.09 -119.29
CA LYS A 271 -29.52 -8.93 -120.31
C LYS A 271 -28.51 -10.07 -120.30
N ALA A 272 -28.16 -10.59 -119.13
CA ALA A 272 -27.25 -11.74 -118.99
C ALA A 272 -27.90 -13.06 -119.48
N ASP A 273 -29.18 -13.28 -119.22
CA ASP A 273 -29.90 -14.47 -119.69
C ASP A 273 -30.14 -14.45 -121.22
N ALA A 274 -30.25 -13.26 -121.83
CA ALA A 274 -30.36 -13.09 -123.28
C ALA A 274 -29.01 -13.30 -124.02
N GLU A 275 -27.89 -12.81 -123.45
CA GLU A 275 -26.55 -13.04 -124.02
C GLU A 275 -26.08 -14.50 -123.87
N ALA A 276 -26.42 -15.16 -122.75
CA ALA A 276 -26.09 -16.57 -122.55
C ALA A 276 -26.82 -17.49 -123.55
N LYS A 277 -28.09 -17.20 -123.87
CA LYS A 277 -28.83 -17.93 -124.92
C LYS A 277 -28.27 -17.71 -126.32
N ALA A 278 -27.92 -16.46 -126.66
CA ALA A 278 -27.38 -16.12 -127.98
C ALA A 278 -25.95 -16.68 -128.22
N ALA A 279 -25.15 -16.83 -127.16
CA ALA A 279 -23.82 -17.44 -127.25
C ALA A 279 -23.88 -18.97 -127.43
N GLN A 280 -24.87 -19.62 -126.80
CA GLN A 280 -25.02 -21.08 -126.86
C GLN A 280 -25.61 -21.55 -128.20
N GLU A 281 -26.53 -20.80 -128.81
CA GLU A 281 -27.05 -21.10 -130.16
C GLU A 281 -25.96 -21.00 -131.24
N LYS A 282 -25.08 -19.99 -131.17
CA LYS A 282 -23.98 -19.83 -132.14
C LYS A 282 -22.96 -20.97 -132.09
N TYR A 283 -22.66 -21.48 -130.90
CA TYR A 283 -21.72 -22.60 -130.73
C TYR A 283 -22.27 -23.92 -131.28
N VAL A 284 -23.58 -24.15 -131.16
CA VAL A 284 -24.23 -25.38 -131.64
C VAL A 284 -24.39 -25.39 -133.17
N THR A 285 -24.66 -24.24 -133.80
CA THR A 285 -24.75 -24.14 -135.27
C THR A 285 -23.40 -24.29 -135.96
N GLU A 286 -22.31 -23.80 -135.35
CA GLU A 286 -20.98 -23.84 -135.94
C GLU A 286 -20.33 -25.25 -135.88
N GLN A 287 -20.71 -26.06 -134.88
CA GLN A 287 -20.29 -27.47 -134.79
C GLN A 287 -21.04 -28.37 -135.78
N ALA A 288 -22.33 -28.09 -136.04
CA ALA A 288 -23.15 -28.87 -136.98
C ALA A 288 -22.74 -28.67 -138.45
N GLU A 289 -22.28 -27.46 -138.83
CA GLU A 289 -21.83 -27.18 -140.20
C GLU A 289 -20.48 -27.83 -140.53
N LYS A 290 -19.59 -28.02 -139.55
CA LYS A 290 -18.32 -28.74 -139.73
C LYS A 290 -18.52 -30.25 -139.94
N GLU A 291 -19.46 -30.88 -139.25
CA GLU A 291 -19.78 -32.31 -139.45
C GLU A 291 -20.44 -32.60 -140.80
N LEU A 292 -21.18 -31.64 -141.36
CA LEU A 292 -21.85 -31.80 -142.66
C LEU A 292 -20.86 -31.64 -143.84
N ALA A 293 -19.90 -30.71 -143.72
CA ALA A 293 -18.90 -30.47 -144.75
C ALA A 293 -17.90 -31.63 -144.90
N GLU A 294 -17.53 -32.30 -143.81
CA GLU A 294 -16.57 -33.41 -143.83
C GLU A 294 -17.18 -34.72 -144.38
N LYS A 295 -18.47 -34.98 -144.10
CA LYS A 295 -19.17 -36.16 -144.66
C LYS A 295 -19.49 -36.04 -146.15
N LEU A 296 -19.61 -34.81 -146.67
CA LEU A 296 -19.81 -34.56 -148.11
C LEU A 296 -18.49 -34.59 -148.89
N ALA A 297 -17.39 -34.29 -148.20
CA ALA A 297 -16.03 -34.49 -148.66
C ALA A 297 -15.56 -35.92 -148.34
N LEU A 298 -16.12 -36.90 -149.02
CA LEU A 298 -15.50 -37.23 -150.31
C LEU A 298 -15.09 -38.72 -150.26
N LYS A 299 -15.99 -39.67 -150.08
CA LYS A 299 -17.08 -39.98 -151.02
C LYS A 299 -16.80 -39.75 -152.54
N LYS A 300 -15.94 -38.81 -152.98
CA LYS A 300 -15.31 -38.82 -154.32
C LYS A 300 -13.88 -39.39 -154.32
N GLU A 301 -13.24 -39.67 -153.19
CA GLU A 301 -11.85 -40.19 -153.17
C GLU A 301 -11.79 -41.72 -153.02
N LEU A 302 -12.96 -42.38 -153.00
CA LEU A 302 -13.14 -43.83 -152.94
C LEU A 302 -13.43 -44.46 -154.32
N GLU A 303 -12.93 -43.85 -155.41
CA GLU A 303 -13.17 -44.34 -156.78
C GLU A 303 -12.17 -45.41 -157.32
N PRO A 304 -10.93 -45.63 -156.82
CA PRO A 304 -10.07 -46.67 -157.41
C PRO A 304 -10.13 -48.06 -156.76
N ASP A 305 -10.46 -48.19 -155.46
CA ASP A 305 -10.38 -49.49 -154.75
C ASP A 305 -11.73 -50.24 -154.64
N TYR A 306 -12.57 -50.05 -155.65
CA TYR A 306 -13.74 -50.88 -155.98
C TYR A 306 -13.36 -52.32 -156.39
N ALA A 307 -12.05 -52.66 -156.42
CA ALA A 307 -11.49 -53.92 -156.90
C ALA A 307 -11.13 -54.97 -155.82
N ILE A 308 -11.20 -54.65 -154.51
CA ILE A 308 -10.79 -55.60 -153.44
C ILE A 308 -11.97 -56.34 -152.77
N LEU A 309 -13.17 -55.76 -152.64
CA LEU A 309 -14.29 -56.43 -151.93
C LEU A 309 -15.46 -56.87 -152.82
N ALA A 310 -15.44 -56.54 -154.12
CA ALA A 310 -16.26 -57.20 -155.14
C ALA A 310 -15.99 -58.72 -155.25
N ASN A 311 -14.94 -59.25 -154.58
CA ASN A 311 -14.67 -60.68 -154.46
C ASN A 311 -15.15 -61.33 -153.14
N TYR A 312 -15.59 -60.58 -152.11
CA TYR A 312 -16.21 -61.18 -150.89
C TYR A 312 -17.74 -61.32 -151.01
N ALA A 313 -18.33 -60.67 -152.04
CA ALA A 313 -19.64 -60.98 -152.62
C ALA A 313 -19.73 -62.38 -153.30
N LYS A 314 -18.90 -63.34 -152.89
CA LYS A 314 -18.99 -64.74 -153.33
C LYS A 314 -19.04 -65.76 -152.19
N ALA A 315 -18.82 -65.35 -150.94
CA ALA A 315 -18.71 -66.28 -149.83
C ALA A 315 -19.86 -66.23 -148.82
N LEU A 316 -20.62 -65.13 -148.75
CA LEU A 316 -21.71 -65.00 -147.76
C LEU A 316 -23.01 -64.48 -148.40
N ASP A 317 -23.36 -65.13 -149.51
CA ASP A 317 -24.73 -65.51 -149.78
C ASP A 317 -25.17 -66.48 -148.66
N LEU A 318 -25.71 -65.93 -147.56
CA LEU A 318 -26.41 -66.71 -146.54
C LEU A 318 -27.77 -66.06 -146.29
N THR A 319 -28.60 -66.15 -147.32
CA THR A 319 -29.94 -66.69 -147.15
C THR A 319 -29.91 -67.92 -146.22
N GLU A 320 -30.84 -67.97 -145.26
CA GLU A 320 -31.25 -69.18 -144.54
C GLU A 320 -30.36 -69.76 -143.42
N VAL A 321 -30.00 -69.00 -142.38
CA VAL A 321 -29.71 -69.60 -141.04
C VAL A 321 -29.73 -68.45 -140.01
N MET A 322 -30.48 -68.39 -138.91
CA MET A 322 -30.81 -69.42 -137.96
C MET A 322 -32.16 -69.12 -137.28
N ASN A 323 -33.05 -70.08 -137.46
CA ASN A 323 -34.12 -70.46 -136.56
C ASN A 323 -33.58 -70.58 -135.13
N PHE A 324 -33.98 -69.68 -134.23
CA PHE A 324 -33.81 -69.86 -132.79
C PHE A 324 -35.08 -69.50 -132.03
N GLY A 325 -36.04 -70.42 -132.15
CA GLY A 325 -36.95 -70.68 -131.06
C GLY A 325 -36.19 -71.21 -129.83
N ALA A 326 -36.53 -70.65 -128.67
CA ALA A 326 -36.32 -71.21 -127.33
C ALA A 326 -34.88 -71.23 -126.78
N ILE A 327 -34.40 -70.09 -126.26
CA ILE A 327 -33.32 -70.08 -125.27
C ILE A 327 -33.82 -69.40 -123.99
N LYS A 328 -33.84 -70.18 -122.90
CA LYS A 328 -34.36 -69.81 -121.56
C LYS A 328 -33.25 -69.36 -120.59
N HIS A 329 -32.17 -68.74 -121.08
CA HIS A 329 -31.04 -68.30 -120.24
C HIS A 329 -30.87 -66.77 -120.25
N PRO A 330 -30.86 -66.08 -119.09
CA PRO A 330 -31.06 -64.62 -119.00
C PRO A 330 -29.95 -63.76 -119.63
N ILE A 331 -28.69 -64.22 -119.68
CA ILE A 331 -27.59 -63.48 -120.35
C ILE A 331 -27.67 -63.60 -121.89
N ALA A 332 -28.19 -64.71 -122.43
CA ALA A 332 -28.28 -64.93 -123.88
C ALA A 332 -29.49 -64.21 -124.52
N VAL A 333 -30.55 -63.94 -123.74
CA VAL A 333 -31.72 -63.16 -124.17
C VAL A 333 -31.39 -61.67 -124.26
N ALA A 334 -30.58 -61.16 -123.31
CA ALA A 334 -30.10 -59.77 -123.37
C ALA A 334 -29.30 -59.53 -124.66
N PHE A 335 -28.41 -60.47 -125.04
CA PHE A 335 -27.60 -60.34 -126.24
C PHE A 335 -28.40 -60.54 -127.55
N SER A 336 -29.35 -61.48 -127.59
CA SER A 336 -30.19 -61.68 -128.78
C SER A 336 -31.08 -60.47 -129.08
N ASN A 337 -31.64 -59.84 -128.04
CA ASN A 337 -32.48 -58.65 -128.22
C ASN A 337 -31.65 -57.39 -128.51
N GLU A 338 -30.44 -57.31 -127.98
CA GLU A 338 -29.49 -56.23 -128.28
C GLU A 338 -29.00 -56.32 -129.73
N VAL A 339 -28.66 -57.52 -130.23
CA VAL A 339 -28.25 -57.73 -131.64
C VAL A 339 -29.42 -57.51 -132.59
N GLU A 340 -30.62 -57.99 -132.29
CA GLU A 340 -31.78 -57.78 -133.16
C GLU A 340 -32.17 -56.28 -133.18
N SER A 341 -32.10 -55.58 -132.04
CA SER A 341 -32.28 -54.12 -131.94
C SER A 341 -31.20 -53.34 -132.69
N ASP A 342 -29.94 -53.75 -132.62
CA ASP A 342 -28.83 -53.09 -133.33
C ASP A 342 -28.91 -53.33 -134.84
N VAL A 343 -29.29 -54.52 -135.28
CA VAL A 343 -29.50 -54.82 -136.71
C VAL A 343 -30.67 -54.00 -137.25
N TYR A 344 -31.80 -53.90 -136.52
CA TYR A 344 -32.90 -53.02 -136.93
C TYR A 344 -32.54 -51.53 -136.86
N ALA A 345 -31.74 -51.07 -135.88
CA ALA A 345 -31.28 -49.69 -135.76
C ALA A 345 -30.28 -49.29 -136.86
N ILE A 346 -29.41 -50.21 -137.29
CA ILE A 346 -28.51 -50.00 -138.43
C ILE A 346 -29.32 -49.97 -139.73
N ILE A 347 -30.26 -50.90 -139.93
CA ILE A 347 -31.15 -50.87 -141.10
C ILE A 347 -31.97 -49.57 -141.13
N HIS A 348 -32.49 -49.10 -139.99
CA HIS A 348 -33.24 -47.84 -139.92
C HIS A 348 -32.37 -46.61 -140.16
N LYS A 349 -31.15 -46.55 -139.60
CA LYS A 349 -30.17 -45.47 -139.88
C LYS A 349 -29.73 -45.47 -141.34
N ILE A 350 -29.55 -46.64 -141.95
CA ILE A 350 -29.23 -46.75 -143.39
C ILE A 350 -30.40 -46.19 -144.21
N LYS A 351 -31.65 -46.55 -143.90
CA LYS A 351 -32.83 -46.00 -144.58
C LYS A 351 -32.96 -44.48 -144.40
N GLN A 352 -32.72 -43.95 -143.20
CA GLN A 352 -32.68 -42.50 -142.95
C GLN A 352 -31.53 -41.78 -143.70
N PHE A 353 -30.37 -42.41 -143.82
CA PHE A 353 -29.21 -41.82 -144.51
C PHE A 353 -29.34 -41.86 -146.04
N LEU A 354 -30.10 -42.84 -146.57
CA LEU A 354 -30.49 -42.91 -147.98
C LEU A 354 -31.71 -42.03 -148.30
N GLY A 355 -32.49 -41.59 -147.30
CA GLY A 355 -33.59 -40.63 -147.45
C GLY A 355 -34.97 -41.23 -147.76
N GLU A 356 -35.21 -42.49 -147.40
CA GLU A 356 -36.49 -43.20 -147.60
C GLU A 356 -37.31 -43.38 -146.32
#